data_AF-A0A9P3JQ41-F1
#
_entry.id   AF-A0A9P3JQ41-F1
#
_cell.length_a   1.000
_cell.length_b   1.000
_cell.length_c   1.000
_cell.angle_alpha   90.00
_cell.angle_beta   90.00
_cell.angle_gamma   90.00
#
_symmetry.space_group_name_H-M   'P 1'
#
loop_
_entity.id
_entity.type
_entity.pdbx_description
1 polymer ?
#
loop_
_entity_poly.entity_id
_entity_poly.type
_entity_poly.pdbx_seq_one_letter_code
_entity_poly.pdbx_strand_id
1 'polypeptide(L)'
;MIRLAAVALVLIVAIGERGVDAGKLVVAGTRFAADFSYPWNPQVDYNAWASNHTLSSTDAVVFEYSQQEAVYSLPSFDDLTACNFSRASLVCSPEKGTDRACVVPVTPAPRYLTSVEEHCQQGQQVVIQAASLATATTFARRKRVFPHLPEGLPIDFAVGGSSGLGAPPLFVPQASGSGSGSGGGGKTIVVGLPKGDFTYPFNPAVDYIAWAANTKIYRGDVITFKYPMYQQEVVRFTSLNAYKTCNYNSATIVCYDVWGAFAKGCTIKVDNQTAYYGSGLYSHCRAGMKFTVRPKAVPYVPRKLVVGEPLAQYNPAGSSFTYPWNPRSDMAAWTAATKIYKGDRLVFKYPRNANTVYQVPTLADYRTCNYKSYIASCGAEDGVGVGCETNPITTTSYFIASTYGNCMRGQRVIAKPLPPPS
;
A
#
# COMPACT_ATOMS: atom_id res chain seq x y z
N MET A 1 28.19 -32.68 38.97
CA MET A 1 28.15 -31.22 39.22
C MET A 1 27.40 -30.55 38.06
N ILE A 2 26.10 -30.35 38.23
CA ILE A 2 25.22 -29.70 37.26
C ILE A 2 24.87 -28.34 37.86
N ARG A 3 25.23 -27.24 37.20
CA ARG A 3 24.72 -25.90 37.58
C ARG A 3 23.64 -25.51 36.59
N LEU A 4 22.42 -25.40 37.11
CA LEU A 4 21.23 -24.92 36.43
C LEU A 4 21.47 -23.49 35.91
N ALA A 5 21.22 -23.27 34.62
CA ALA A 5 20.96 -21.94 34.07
C ALA A 5 19.46 -21.66 34.26
N ALA A 6 19.14 -20.67 35.09
CA ALA A 6 17.78 -20.17 35.27
C ALA A 6 17.31 -19.53 33.96
N VAL A 7 16.30 -20.15 33.34
CA VAL A 7 15.51 -19.53 32.28
C VAL A 7 14.71 -18.40 32.92
N ALA A 8 15.03 -17.15 32.58
CA ALA A 8 14.21 -16.00 32.92
C ALA A 8 12.90 -16.11 32.12
N LEU A 9 11.90 -16.72 32.75
CA LEU A 9 10.52 -16.71 32.31
C LEU A 9 10.06 -15.24 32.29
N VAL A 10 9.91 -14.65 31.11
CA VAL A 10 9.17 -13.38 30.97
C VAL A 10 7.73 -13.70 31.34
N LEU A 11 7.35 -13.29 32.55
CA LEU A 11 5.97 -13.32 33.00
C LEU A 11 5.22 -12.27 32.16
N ILE A 12 4.70 -12.67 31.00
CA ILE A 12 3.55 -11.98 30.43
C ILE A 12 2.44 -12.20 31.44
N VAL A 13 2.07 -11.16 32.18
CA VAL A 13 0.82 -11.16 32.93
C VAL A 13 -0.29 -11.25 31.88
N ALA A 14 -0.66 -12.48 31.54
CA ALA A 14 -1.97 -12.76 30.98
C ALA A 14 -2.96 -12.46 32.09
N ILE A 15 -3.60 -11.28 32.03
CA ILE A 15 -4.77 -11.03 32.86
C ILE A 15 -5.87 -11.91 32.26
N GLY A 16 -6.08 -13.06 32.89
CA GLY A 16 -7.18 -13.96 32.59
C GLY A 16 -8.52 -13.26 32.83
N GLU A 17 -9.44 -13.52 31.92
CA GLU A 17 -10.88 -13.28 31.93
C GLU A 17 -11.52 -12.90 33.29
N ARG A 18 -11.46 -11.61 33.64
CA ARG A 18 -12.54 -10.83 34.27
C ARG A 18 -12.32 -9.37 33.89
N GLY A 19 -13.34 -8.72 33.32
CA GLY A 19 -13.26 -7.37 32.79
C GLY A 19 -12.68 -6.36 33.79
N VAL A 20 -11.44 -5.94 33.54
CA VAL A 20 -10.83 -4.72 34.08
C VAL A 20 -10.32 -3.99 32.85
N ASP A 21 -10.83 -2.79 32.61
CA ASP A 21 -10.48 -1.98 31.45
C ASP A 21 -8.95 -1.84 31.35
N ALA A 22 -8.36 -2.32 30.26
CA ALA A 22 -6.93 -2.12 29.99
C ALA A 22 -6.69 -0.62 29.77
N GLY A 23 -5.81 -0.01 30.55
CA GLY A 23 -5.53 1.43 30.46
C GLY A 23 -4.83 1.82 29.15
N LYS A 24 -4.82 3.12 28.88
CA LYS A 24 -4.37 3.69 27.62
C LYS A 24 -2.84 3.83 27.57
N LEU A 25 -2.25 3.54 26.40
CA LEU A 25 -0.88 3.94 26.08
C LEU A 25 -0.88 5.36 25.51
N VAL A 26 -0.10 6.27 26.12
CA VAL A 26 -0.01 7.67 25.72
C VAL A 26 1.44 8.00 25.33
N VAL A 27 1.69 8.41 24.09
CA VAL A 27 3.05 8.78 23.63
C VAL A 27 3.42 10.15 24.15
N ALA A 28 4.62 10.27 24.74
CA ALA A 28 5.17 11.54 25.22
C ALA A 28 5.58 12.44 24.05
N GLY A 29 4.94 13.60 23.90
CA GLY A 29 5.20 14.60 22.85
C GLY A 29 4.28 14.50 21.63
N THR A 30 4.42 15.43 20.69
CA THR A 30 3.73 15.42 19.37
C THR A 30 4.74 15.29 18.25
N ARG A 31 4.50 14.40 17.29
CA ARG A 31 5.34 14.26 16.10
C ARG A 31 5.20 15.51 15.23
N PHE A 32 6.27 16.29 15.09
CA PHE A 32 6.32 17.35 14.09
C PHE A 32 6.58 16.71 12.73
N ALA A 33 5.64 16.91 11.79
CA ALA A 33 5.69 16.29 10.46
C ALA A 33 6.83 16.83 9.56
N ALA A 34 7.58 17.84 10.01
CA ALA A 34 8.52 18.59 9.18
C ALA A 34 10.01 18.33 9.50
N ASP A 35 10.35 17.74 10.64
CA ASP A 35 11.74 17.55 11.07
C ASP A 35 12.07 16.13 11.56
N PHE A 36 11.08 15.22 11.64
CA PHE A 36 11.28 13.80 11.94
C PHE A 36 12.11 13.52 13.22
N SER A 37 12.02 14.41 14.22
CA SER A 37 12.57 14.17 15.56
C SER A 37 11.73 13.13 16.31
N TYR A 38 12.37 12.29 17.13
CA TYR A 38 11.65 11.37 18.01
C TYR A 38 10.79 12.18 19.00
N PRO A 39 9.55 11.77 19.34
CA PRO A 39 8.67 12.55 20.21
C PRO A 39 9.26 12.88 21.58
N TRP A 40 10.19 12.07 22.09
CA TRP A 40 11.11 12.41 23.17
C TRP A 40 12.33 13.13 22.59
N ASN A 41 12.38 14.47 22.65
CA ASN A 41 13.51 15.31 22.25
C ASN A 41 13.46 16.68 22.96
N PRO A 42 14.57 17.45 23.03
CA PRO A 42 14.60 18.74 23.74
C PRO A 42 13.76 19.88 23.15
N GLN A 43 13.24 19.74 21.94
CA GLN A 43 12.49 20.80 21.24
C GLN A 43 10.99 20.76 21.53
N VAL A 44 10.53 19.79 22.33
CA VAL A 44 9.11 19.61 22.69
C VAL A 44 8.84 20.21 24.07
N ASP A 45 7.78 21.01 24.18
CA ASP A 45 7.27 21.49 25.46
C ASP A 45 6.45 20.39 26.16
N TYR A 46 7.13 19.59 26.98
CA TYR A 46 6.48 18.50 27.72
C TYR A 46 5.59 18.97 28.86
N ASN A 47 5.75 20.20 29.36
CA ASN A 47 4.85 20.76 30.36
C ASN A 47 3.48 21.03 29.73
N ALA A 48 3.47 21.64 28.53
CA ALA A 48 2.26 21.81 27.75
C ALA A 48 1.65 20.46 27.31
N TRP A 49 2.48 19.49 26.93
CA TRP A 49 2.00 18.13 26.64
C TRP A 49 1.33 17.51 27.87
N ALA A 50 1.99 17.51 29.02
CA ALA A 50 1.47 16.87 30.24
C ALA A 50 0.18 17.54 30.71
N SER A 51 0.07 18.87 30.65
CA SER A 51 -1.17 19.59 31.03
C SER A 51 -2.35 19.28 30.11
N ASN A 52 -2.08 18.89 28.86
CA ASN A 52 -3.11 18.54 27.87
C ASN A 52 -3.52 17.05 27.93
N HIS A 53 -2.92 16.25 28.80
CA HIS A 53 -3.21 14.83 28.93
C HIS A 53 -3.66 14.48 30.35
N THR A 54 -4.93 14.10 30.50
CA THR A 54 -5.43 13.50 31.74
C THR A 54 -5.03 12.02 31.79
N LEU A 55 -4.16 11.67 32.74
CA LEU A 55 -3.66 10.30 32.91
C LEU A 55 -4.36 9.59 34.09
N SER A 56 -4.64 8.31 33.95
CA SER A 56 -5.13 7.41 35.00
C SER A 56 -4.00 6.55 35.57
N SER A 57 -4.16 5.99 36.77
CA SER A 57 -3.22 5.00 37.35
C SER A 57 -3.20 3.66 36.60
N THR A 58 -4.15 3.44 35.69
CA THR A 58 -4.17 2.30 34.77
C THR A 58 -3.41 2.57 33.48
N ASP A 59 -3.04 3.83 33.20
CA ASP A 59 -2.36 4.22 31.97
C ASP A 59 -0.84 4.01 32.04
N ALA A 60 -0.21 4.05 30.87
CA ALA A 60 1.23 4.13 30.76
C ALA A 60 1.66 5.14 29.68
N VAL A 61 2.81 5.77 29.91
CA VAL A 61 3.40 6.74 28.99
C VAL A 61 4.52 6.08 28.20
N VAL A 62 4.48 6.23 26.87
CA VAL A 62 5.46 5.68 25.94
C VAL A 62 6.44 6.77 25.56
N PHE A 63 7.72 6.56 25.86
CA PHE A 63 8.83 7.44 25.50
C PHE A 63 9.54 6.88 24.28
N GLU A 64 9.41 7.55 23.14
CA GLU A 64 10.07 7.16 21.89
C GLU A 64 11.29 8.06 21.66
N TYR A 65 12.48 7.48 21.55
CA TYR A 65 13.76 8.22 21.59
C TYR A 65 14.87 7.62 20.73
N SER A 66 15.90 8.42 20.43
CA SER A 66 17.05 8.04 19.59
C SER A 66 18.10 7.19 20.33
N GLN A 67 19.07 6.59 19.63
CA GLN A 67 20.08 5.68 20.21
C GLN A 67 21.14 6.35 21.14
N GLN A 68 20.96 7.63 21.49
CA GLN A 68 21.81 8.36 22.43
C GLN A 68 21.01 8.93 23.60
N GLU A 69 19.74 8.56 23.68
CA GLU A 69 18.81 9.07 24.68
C GLU A 69 18.39 7.98 25.65
N ALA A 70 17.89 8.41 26.79
CA ALA A 70 17.45 7.56 27.87
C ALA A 70 16.21 8.16 28.51
N VAL A 71 15.62 7.41 29.44
CA VAL A 71 14.68 7.99 30.40
C VAL A 71 15.21 7.68 31.79
N TYR A 72 15.51 8.74 32.53
CA TYR A 72 15.88 8.70 33.93
C TYR A 72 14.71 9.16 34.77
N SER A 73 14.55 8.53 35.93
CA SER A 73 13.68 9.01 37.00
C SER A 73 14.55 9.72 38.02
N LEU A 74 14.18 10.97 38.31
CA LEU A 74 14.75 11.75 39.40
C LEU A 74 13.88 11.60 40.65
N PRO A 75 14.47 11.73 41.84
CA PRO A 75 13.74 11.46 43.07
C PRO A 75 12.86 12.61 43.54
N SER A 76 13.03 13.83 43.00
CA SER A 76 12.21 14.99 43.36
C SER A 76 12.05 15.97 42.20
N PHE A 77 11.09 16.89 42.33
CA PHE A 77 10.91 18.00 41.40
C PHE A 77 12.11 18.96 41.42
N ASP A 78 12.72 19.18 42.59
CA ASP A 78 13.91 20.02 42.74
C ASP A 78 15.10 19.39 41.99
N ASP A 79 15.26 18.06 42.07
CA ASP A 79 16.29 17.35 41.30
C ASP A 79 16.05 17.42 39.79
N LEU A 80 14.79 17.41 39.35
CA LEU A 80 14.41 17.56 37.93
C LEU A 80 14.69 18.96 37.40
N THR A 81 14.25 19.98 38.11
CA THR A 81 14.47 21.38 37.72
C THR A 81 15.94 21.79 37.78
N ALA A 82 16.72 21.21 38.72
CA ALA A 82 18.16 21.40 38.80
C ALA A 82 18.96 20.47 37.86
N CYS A 83 18.31 19.54 37.16
CA CYS A 83 18.95 18.47 36.37
C CYS A 83 20.06 17.74 37.16
N ASN A 84 19.77 17.37 38.41
CA ASN A 84 20.72 16.74 39.32
C ASN A 84 20.68 15.20 39.22
N PHE A 85 21.60 14.62 38.44
CA PHE A 85 21.65 13.17 38.20
C PHE A 85 22.30 12.35 39.33
N SER A 86 22.76 12.99 40.41
CA SER A 86 23.51 12.33 41.50
C SER A 86 22.75 11.15 42.14
N ARG A 87 21.42 11.16 42.06
CA ARG A 87 20.54 10.08 42.54
C ARG A 87 19.52 9.63 41.49
N ALA A 88 19.80 9.87 40.22
CA ALA A 88 18.91 9.45 39.15
C ALA A 88 18.90 7.91 39.03
N SER A 89 17.73 7.35 38.75
CA SER A 89 17.56 5.94 38.42
C SER A 89 17.28 5.80 36.94
N LEU A 90 18.03 4.94 36.26
CA LEU A 90 17.79 4.64 34.86
C LEU A 90 16.50 3.83 34.72
N VAL A 91 15.49 4.40 34.07
CA VAL A 91 14.20 3.74 33.78
C VAL A 91 14.28 3.03 32.44
N CYS A 92 14.86 3.70 31.44
CA CYS A 92 14.97 3.20 30.08
C CYS A 92 16.39 3.43 29.57
N SER A 93 17.09 2.34 29.22
CA SER A 93 18.51 2.37 28.87
C SER A 93 18.78 2.88 27.46
N PRO A 94 19.86 3.66 27.25
CA PRO A 94 20.33 4.01 25.90
C PRO A 94 20.92 2.81 25.15
N GLU A 95 21.38 1.77 25.86
CA GLU A 95 22.18 0.66 25.31
C GLU A 95 21.50 -0.73 25.30
N LYS A 96 20.19 -0.83 25.56
CA LYS A 96 19.47 -2.06 25.23
C LYS A 96 18.87 -1.94 23.84
N GLY A 97 19.61 -2.44 22.85
CA GLY A 97 19.29 -2.43 21.42
C GLY A 97 18.02 -3.17 20.97
N THR A 98 16.88 -2.98 21.64
CA THR A 98 15.56 -3.41 21.16
C THR A 98 14.41 -2.46 21.47
N ASP A 99 14.54 -1.48 22.37
CA ASP A 99 13.37 -0.69 22.81
C ASP A 99 13.61 0.80 22.58
N ARG A 100 13.41 1.27 21.33
CA ARG A 100 13.32 2.71 20.98
C ARG A 100 12.02 3.36 21.44
N ALA A 101 11.21 2.61 22.18
CA ALA A 101 10.00 3.01 22.84
C ALA A 101 9.99 2.36 24.23
N CYS A 102 9.96 3.16 25.28
CA CYS A 102 9.92 2.67 26.66
C CYS A 102 8.58 3.01 27.31
N VAL A 103 7.96 2.02 27.94
CA VAL A 103 6.65 2.19 28.59
C VAL A 103 6.87 2.42 30.08
N VAL A 104 6.52 3.61 30.56
CA VAL A 104 6.58 3.98 31.97
C VAL A 104 5.16 4.00 32.54
N PRO A 105 4.84 3.15 33.54
CA PRO A 105 3.51 3.13 34.13
C PRO A 105 3.22 4.42 34.89
N VAL A 106 1.99 4.91 34.78
CA VAL A 106 1.53 6.07 35.54
C VAL A 106 1.22 5.63 36.96
N THR A 107 1.74 6.37 37.95
CA THR A 107 1.50 6.10 39.37
C THR A 107 0.66 7.21 40.01
N PRO A 108 -0.01 6.94 41.15
CA PRO A 108 -0.67 7.98 41.94
C PRO A 108 0.29 9.06 42.45
N ALA A 109 1.54 8.67 42.75
CA ALA A 109 2.61 9.61 43.07
C ALA A 109 3.25 10.17 41.78
N PRO A 110 3.69 11.44 41.78
CA PRO A 110 4.34 12.03 40.62
C PRO A 110 5.65 11.32 40.31
N ARG A 111 5.94 11.17 39.01
CA ARG A 111 7.23 10.71 38.49
C ARG A 111 7.91 11.86 37.76
N TYR A 112 9.15 12.10 38.11
CA TYR A 112 9.99 13.15 37.55
C TYR A 112 10.95 12.53 36.53
N LEU A 113 10.69 12.74 35.24
CA LEU A 113 11.36 12.01 34.17
C LEU A 113 12.12 12.96 33.26
N THR A 114 13.33 12.59 32.86
CA THR A 114 14.15 13.35 31.91
C THR A 114 15.06 12.43 31.08
N SER A 115 15.72 13.00 30.09
CA SER A 115 16.72 12.31 29.26
C SER A 115 18.11 12.40 29.90
N VAL A 116 19.16 12.51 29.09
CA VAL A 116 20.53 12.77 29.56
C VAL A 116 20.69 14.19 30.08
N GLU A 117 21.74 14.44 30.87
CA GLU A 117 21.97 15.70 31.58
C GLU A 117 21.92 16.94 30.67
N GLU A 118 22.61 16.90 29.54
CA GLU A 118 22.61 18.00 28.57
C GLU A 118 21.21 18.32 28.05
N HIS A 119 20.40 17.29 27.77
CA HIS A 119 19.05 17.46 27.25
C HIS A 119 18.04 17.88 28.32
N CYS A 120 18.25 17.44 29.57
CA CYS A 120 17.49 17.95 30.71
C CYS A 120 17.63 19.47 30.82
N GLN A 121 18.85 19.99 30.70
CA GLN A 121 19.13 21.43 30.74
C GLN A 121 18.48 22.18 29.58
N GLN A 122 18.25 21.51 28.45
CA GLN A 122 17.55 22.04 27.28
C GLN A 122 16.01 21.93 27.38
N GLY A 123 15.47 21.36 28.46
CA GLY A 123 14.04 21.28 28.72
C GLY A 123 13.39 19.93 28.38
N GLN A 124 14.15 18.89 28.06
CA GLN A 124 13.63 17.52 27.87
C GLN A 124 13.26 16.86 29.22
N GLN A 125 12.21 17.37 29.87
CA GLN A 125 11.76 16.96 31.20
C GLN A 125 10.25 16.86 31.26
N VAL A 126 9.70 15.87 31.95
CA VAL A 126 8.25 15.71 32.12
C VAL A 126 7.92 15.20 33.52
N VAL A 127 6.80 15.70 34.05
CA VAL A 127 6.18 15.15 35.25
C VAL A 127 4.93 14.39 34.84
N ILE A 128 4.85 13.11 35.20
CA ILE A 128 3.65 12.29 34.96
C ILE A 128 3.04 11.85 36.29
N GLN A 129 1.72 11.98 36.41
CA GLN A 129 0.98 11.58 37.60
C GLN A 129 -0.46 11.23 37.20
N ALA A 130 -1.06 10.24 37.88
CA ALA A 130 -2.48 9.99 37.74
C ALA A 130 -3.29 11.18 38.27
N ALA A 131 -4.29 11.63 37.51
CA ALA A 131 -5.29 12.56 38.01
C ALA A 131 -5.98 11.90 39.22
N SER A 132 -5.98 12.58 40.38
CA SER A 132 -6.68 12.04 41.54
C SER A 132 -8.17 11.94 41.20
N LEU A 133 -8.79 10.78 41.42
CA LEU A 133 -10.24 10.70 41.53
C LEU A 133 -10.62 11.58 42.73
N ALA A 134 -10.98 12.82 42.48
CA ALA A 134 -11.68 13.61 43.49
C ALA A 134 -12.98 12.86 43.77
N THR A 135 -13.00 12.15 44.90
CA THR A 135 -14.17 11.46 45.42
C THR A 135 -15.29 12.48 45.52
N ALA A 136 -16.21 12.43 44.55
CA ALA A 136 -17.43 13.21 44.59
C ALA A 136 -18.33 12.60 45.67
N THR A 137 -18.12 13.00 46.93
CA THR A 137 -19.09 12.73 47.99
C THR A 137 -19.33 13.99 48.82
N THR A 138 -20.51 14.57 48.57
CA THR A 138 -21.34 15.40 49.46
C THR A 138 -20.80 16.74 49.94
N PHE A 139 -21.42 17.83 49.47
CA PHE A 139 -22.32 18.62 50.34
C PHE A 139 -23.37 19.38 49.51
N ALA A 140 -24.63 18.99 49.67
CA ALA A 140 -25.77 19.77 49.25
C ALA A 140 -26.00 20.93 50.23
N ARG A 141 -25.97 22.18 49.73
CA ARG A 141 -26.87 23.33 50.05
C ARG A 141 -26.18 24.67 49.75
N ARG A 142 -26.67 25.43 48.77
CA ARG A 142 -27.70 26.49 48.92
C ARG A 142 -27.63 27.52 47.78
N LYS A 143 -28.84 27.88 47.34
CA LYS A 143 -29.31 29.16 46.78
C LYS A 143 -28.72 29.65 45.45
N ARG A 144 -29.55 29.44 44.42
CA ARG A 144 -29.74 30.33 43.27
C ARG A 144 -29.84 31.79 43.71
N VAL A 145 -29.00 32.64 43.13
CA VAL A 145 -29.32 34.03 42.80
C VAL A 145 -28.83 34.23 41.36
N PHE A 146 -29.77 34.50 40.45
CA PHE A 146 -29.47 35.02 39.11
C PHE A 146 -29.56 36.55 39.18
N PRO A 147 -28.76 37.26 38.38
CA PRO A 147 -29.30 38.40 37.66
C PRO A 147 -29.08 38.27 36.14
N HIS A 148 -30.21 38.35 35.45
CA HIS A 148 -30.50 39.07 34.21
C HIS A 148 -29.45 39.15 33.08
N LEU A 149 -29.89 38.68 31.89
CA LEU A 149 -29.82 39.46 30.64
C LEU A 149 -31.03 39.13 29.74
N PRO A 150 -31.46 40.06 28.87
CA PRO A 150 -32.85 40.23 28.45
C PRO A 150 -33.24 39.57 27.12
N GLU A 151 -34.57 39.57 26.93
CA GLU A 151 -35.39 39.00 25.86
C GLU A 151 -35.34 39.72 24.50
N GLY A 152 -35.82 39.00 23.48
CA GLY A 152 -36.53 39.53 22.30
C GLY A 152 -35.86 39.14 20.98
N LEU A 153 -36.51 38.61 19.95
CA LEU A 153 -37.92 38.45 19.56
C LEU A 153 -37.99 37.38 18.42
N PRO A 154 -39.20 36.93 18.01
CA PRO A 154 -39.47 35.60 17.42
C PRO A 154 -39.76 35.65 15.91
N ILE A 155 -39.76 34.48 15.24
CA ILE A 155 -40.56 34.27 14.02
C ILE A 155 -41.03 32.79 13.94
N ASP A 156 -42.36 32.60 14.02
CA ASP A 156 -43.11 31.40 13.59
C ASP A 156 -43.13 31.31 12.06
N PHE A 157 -43.23 30.11 11.47
CA PHE A 157 -44.16 29.88 10.35
C PHE A 157 -44.35 28.38 10.10
N ALA A 158 -45.62 28.00 9.90
CA ALA A 158 -46.06 26.68 9.49
C ALA A 158 -46.90 26.76 8.19
N VAL A 159 -46.89 25.61 7.48
CA VAL A 159 -47.87 25.06 6.53
C VAL A 159 -47.88 25.54 5.06
N GLY A 160 -47.78 24.58 4.13
CA GLY A 160 -48.65 24.54 2.93
C GLY A 160 -48.04 24.09 1.58
N GLY A 161 -48.27 22.83 1.19
CA GLY A 161 -48.97 22.43 -0.07
C GLY A 161 -48.36 22.61 -1.49
N SER A 162 -48.24 21.45 -2.17
CA SER A 162 -48.65 21.16 -3.58
C SER A 162 -47.74 21.43 -4.81
N SER A 163 -47.52 20.32 -5.53
CA SER A 163 -47.55 20.11 -7.01
C SER A 163 -46.45 20.66 -7.93
N GLY A 164 -45.84 19.74 -8.70
CA GLY A 164 -45.50 20.01 -10.10
C GLY A 164 -44.14 19.53 -10.62
N LEU A 165 -44.21 18.58 -11.57
CA LEU A 165 -43.41 18.49 -12.80
C LEU A 165 -41.94 18.00 -12.74
N GLY A 166 -41.78 16.71 -13.09
CA GLY A 166 -41.04 16.28 -14.28
C GLY A 166 -39.56 16.64 -14.44
N ALA A 167 -38.69 15.68 -14.11
CA ALA A 167 -37.38 15.54 -14.73
C ALA A 167 -37.09 14.03 -14.97
N PRO A 168 -36.66 13.62 -16.18
CA PRO A 168 -36.29 12.23 -16.44
C PRO A 168 -34.96 11.89 -15.72
N PRO A 169 -34.79 10.66 -15.22
CA PRO A 169 -33.51 10.27 -14.64
C PRO A 169 -32.46 10.14 -15.74
N LEU A 170 -31.34 10.85 -15.55
CA LEU A 170 -30.09 10.61 -16.25
C LEU A 170 -29.64 9.17 -15.97
N PHE A 171 -29.93 8.28 -16.90
CA PHE A 171 -29.33 6.96 -16.97
C PHE A 171 -27.85 7.13 -17.28
N VAL A 172 -27.00 6.99 -16.26
CA VAL A 172 -25.58 6.71 -16.43
C VAL A 172 -25.48 5.20 -16.68
N PRO A 173 -25.05 4.72 -17.86
CA PRO A 173 -24.76 3.31 -18.04
C PRO A 173 -23.52 2.98 -17.21
N GLN A 174 -23.74 2.37 -16.06
CA GLN A 174 -22.73 1.72 -15.27
C GLN A 174 -22.22 0.53 -16.09
N ALA A 175 -21.06 0.70 -16.73
CA ALA A 175 -20.38 -0.36 -17.46
C ALA A 175 -19.89 -1.42 -16.46
N SER A 176 -20.76 -2.37 -16.14
CA SER A 176 -20.43 -3.65 -15.52
C SER A 176 -19.82 -4.58 -16.58
N GLY A 177 -18.64 -4.20 -17.06
CA GLY A 177 -17.79 -5.05 -17.87
C GLY A 177 -16.84 -5.84 -16.99
N SER A 178 -17.25 -7.05 -16.60
CA SER A 178 -16.34 -8.13 -16.17
C SER A 178 -15.47 -8.56 -17.35
N GLY A 179 -14.56 -7.68 -17.78
CA GLY A 179 -13.39 -8.05 -18.53
C GLY A 179 -12.38 -8.58 -17.52
N SER A 180 -12.31 -9.90 -17.38
CA SER A 180 -11.16 -10.59 -16.78
C SER A 180 -9.95 -10.36 -17.70
N GLY A 181 -9.48 -9.12 -17.76
CA GLY A 181 -8.10 -8.83 -18.07
C GLY A 181 -7.35 -9.39 -16.88
N SER A 182 -6.58 -10.45 -17.12
CA SER A 182 -5.52 -10.88 -16.23
C SER A 182 -4.53 -9.72 -16.10
N GLY A 183 -4.88 -8.75 -15.27
CA GLY A 183 -3.97 -7.75 -14.74
C GLY A 183 -3.04 -8.56 -13.88
N GLY A 184 -1.89 -8.94 -14.46
CA GLY A 184 -0.84 -9.63 -13.73
C GLY A 184 -0.47 -8.81 -12.52
N GLY A 185 -1.08 -9.13 -11.38
CA GLY A 185 -0.64 -8.62 -10.09
C GLY A 185 0.81 -9.02 -9.97
N GLY A 186 1.70 -8.03 -9.90
CA GLY A 186 3.12 -8.32 -9.84
C GLY A 186 3.41 -9.23 -8.66
N LYS A 187 4.42 -10.08 -8.82
CA LYS A 187 4.73 -11.10 -7.80
C LYS A 187 5.31 -10.45 -6.55
N THR A 188 5.16 -11.13 -5.43
CA THR A 188 5.85 -10.76 -4.19
C THR A 188 7.29 -11.28 -4.21
N ILE A 189 8.25 -10.41 -3.88
CA ILE A 189 9.69 -10.68 -3.86
C ILE A 189 10.19 -10.37 -2.46
N VAL A 190 10.63 -11.37 -1.72
CA VAL A 190 11.25 -11.14 -0.41
C VAL A 190 12.72 -10.77 -0.60
N VAL A 191 13.11 -9.65 -0.01
CA VAL A 191 14.47 -9.09 -0.11
C VAL A 191 15.45 -9.98 0.64
N GLY A 192 16.53 -10.39 -0.04
CA GLY A 192 17.65 -11.16 0.52
C GLY A 192 17.62 -12.69 0.35
N LEU A 193 16.52 -13.27 -0.15
CA LEU A 193 16.47 -14.71 -0.48
C LEU A 193 17.31 -15.02 -1.75
N PRO A 194 18.05 -16.16 -1.83
CA PRO A 194 17.75 -17.42 -1.14
C PRO A 194 18.65 -17.79 0.06
N LYS A 195 19.52 -16.92 0.58
CA LYS A 195 20.56 -17.33 1.53
C LYS A 195 20.30 -16.89 2.99
N GLY A 196 20.19 -17.87 3.89
CA GLY A 196 20.18 -17.68 5.36
C GLY A 196 18.78 -17.46 5.95
N ASP A 197 18.52 -18.10 7.09
CA ASP A 197 17.26 -18.21 7.87
C ASP A 197 16.01 -17.60 7.21
N PHE A 198 15.08 -18.46 6.74
CA PHE A 198 13.87 -18.07 5.99
C PHE A 198 12.98 -17.07 6.73
N THR A 199 13.21 -16.88 8.02
CA THR A 199 12.47 -15.98 8.88
C THR A 199 12.83 -14.51 8.60
N TYR A 200 14.12 -14.15 8.46
CA TYR A 200 14.58 -12.75 8.42
C TYR A 200 15.76 -12.48 7.45
N PRO A 201 15.50 -12.58 6.13
CA PRO A 201 16.53 -12.42 5.10
C PRO A 201 17.04 -10.97 4.91
N PHE A 202 16.41 -9.96 5.51
CA PHE A 202 16.95 -8.59 5.50
C PHE A 202 17.89 -8.39 6.70
N ASN A 203 19.16 -8.80 6.56
CA ASN A 203 20.22 -8.66 7.56
C ASN A 203 21.61 -8.31 6.93
N PRO A 204 22.63 -7.95 7.72
CA PRO A 204 23.95 -7.55 7.21
C PRO A 204 24.78 -8.64 6.51
N ALA A 205 24.43 -9.92 6.64
CA ALA A 205 25.20 -11.03 6.05
C ALA A 205 24.89 -11.28 4.57
N VAL A 206 23.90 -10.58 4.00
CA VAL A 206 23.45 -10.75 2.62
C VAL A 206 24.18 -9.78 1.69
N ASP A 207 24.71 -10.31 0.58
CA ASP A 207 25.19 -9.49 -0.54
C ASP A 207 23.99 -8.99 -1.37
N TYR A 208 23.51 -7.79 -1.03
CA TYR A 208 22.36 -7.21 -1.70
C TYR A 208 22.65 -6.75 -3.13
N ILE A 209 23.92 -6.53 -3.49
CA ILE A 209 24.31 -6.19 -4.86
C ILE A 209 24.13 -7.42 -5.73
N ALA A 210 24.68 -8.57 -5.31
CA ALA A 210 24.50 -9.84 -6.00
C ALA A 210 23.02 -10.27 -6.01
N TRP A 211 22.31 -10.11 -4.89
CA TRP A 211 20.88 -10.41 -4.83
C TRP A 211 20.09 -9.57 -5.84
N ALA A 212 20.27 -8.25 -5.87
CA ALA A 212 19.52 -7.37 -6.76
C ALA A 212 19.85 -7.63 -8.23
N ALA A 213 21.12 -7.94 -8.56
CA ALA A 213 21.55 -8.28 -9.91
C ALA A 213 20.90 -9.58 -10.42
N ASN A 214 20.73 -10.57 -9.55
CA ASN A 214 20.14 -11.87 -9.88
C ASN A 214 18.60 -11.88 -9.78
N THR A 215 17.99 -10.87 -9.19
CA THR A 215 16.54 -10.81 -8.99
C THR A 215 15.86 -10.10 -10.17
N LYS A 216 14.98 -10.81 -10.88
CA LYS A 216 14.12 -10.20 -11.91
C LYS A 216 12.94 -9.50 -11.24
N ILE A 217 13.03 -8.16 -11.17
CA ILE A 217 12.00 -7.26 -10.64
C ILE A 217 11.32 -6.53 -11.79
N TYR A 218 9.99 -6.61 -11.85
CA TYR A 218 9.15 -5.95 -12.85
C TYR A 218 8.30 -4.85 -12.22
N ARG A 219 7.81 -3.91 -13.05
CA ARG A 219 6.82 -2.91 -12.63
C ARG A 219 5.59 -3.61 -12.04
N GLY A 220 5.08 -3.09 -10.92
CA GLY A 220 3.92 -3.66 -10.25
C GLY A 220 4.21 -4.87 -9.37
N ASP A 221 5.43 -5.43 -9.38
CA ASP A 221 5.88 -6.38 -8.35
C ASP A 221 5.81 -5.73 -6.96
N VAL A 222 5.80 -6.57 -5.92
CA VAL A 222 5.83 -6.12 -4.52
C VAL A 222 7.11 -6.62 -3.89
N ILE A 223 7.96 -5.71 -3.40
CA ILE A 223 9.13 -6.09 -2.61
C ILE A 223 8.73 -6.18 -1.13
N THR A 224 9.21 -7.21 -0.44
CA THR A 224 8.89 -7.48 0.96
C THR A 224 10.16 -7.55 1.79
N PHE A 225 10.21 -6.77 2.85
CA PHE A 225 11.28 -6.77 3.83
C PHE A 225 10.85 -7.55 5.06
N LYS A 226 11.69 -8.49 5.47
CA LYS A 226 11.50 -9.29 6.67
C LYS A 226 12.73 -9.20 7.56
N TYR A 227 12.53 -8.73 8.77
CA TYR A 227 13.56 -8.50 9.77
C TYR A 227 12.95 -8.60 11.18
N PRO A 228 13.72 -8.93 12.22
CA PRO A 228 13.19 -9.00 13.58
C PRO A 228 12.70 -7.63 14.06
N MET A 229 11.72 -7.62 14.98
CA MET A 229 11.18 -6.37 15.54
C MET A 229 12.33 -5.54 16.12
N TYR A 230 12.29 -4.24 15.87
CA TYR A 230 13.23 -3.26 16.44
C TYR A 230 14.69 -3.40 16.02
N GLN A 231 15.00 -4.29 15.08
CA GLN A 231 16.37 -4.48 14.60
C GLN A 231 16.67 -3.76 13.30
N GLN A 232 15.66 -3.37 12.53
CA GLN A 232 15.87 -2.68 11.24
C GLN A 232 14.73 -1.71 10.92
N GLU A 233 15.08 -0.74 10.11
CA GLU A 233 14.14 0.08 9.32
C GLU A 233 14.59 0.01 7.87
N VAL A 234 13.68 0.27 6.94
CA VAL A 234 14.04 0.39 5.52
C VAL A 234 13.81 1.83 5.12
N VAL A 235 14.84 2.42 4.51
CA VAL A 235 14.77 3.76 3.92
C VAL A 235 14.84 3.68 2.40
N ARG A 236 14.17 4.63 1.74
CA ARG A 236 14.36 4.97 0.33
C ARG A 236 15.17 6.25 0.24
N PHE A 237 16.34 6.21 -0.39
CA PHE A 237 17.12 7.41 -0.67
C PHE A 237 16.56 8.15 -1.89
N THR A 238 16.60 9.47 -1.86
CA THR A 238 16.09 10.34 -2.93
C THR A 238 17.02 10.37 -4.15
N SER A 239 18.30 10.06 -3.97
CA SER A 239 19.32 10.14 -5.02
C SER A 239 20.40 9.05 -4.90
N LEU A 240 21.06 8.78 -6.03
CA LEU A 240 22.20 7.86 -6.08
C LEU A 240 23.35 8.30 -5.15
N ASN A 241 23.59 9.62 -5.03
CA ASN A 241 24.63 10.13 -4.16
C ASN A 241 24.30 9.84 -2.68
N ALA A 242 23.08 10.17 -2.24
CA ALA A 242 22.64 9.91 -0.88
C ALA A 242 22.69 8.41 -0.53
N TYR A 243 22.31 7.55 -1.47
CA TYR A 243 22.45 6.09 -1.35
C TYR A 243 23.92 5.64 -1.20
N LYS A 244 24.83 6.18 -2.03
CA LYS A 244 26.25 5.81 -1.98
C LYS A 244 26.87 6.20 -0.64
N THR A 245 26.53 7.39 -0.13
CA THR A 245 27.11 7.93 1.10
C THR A 245 26.35 7.57 2.38
N CYS A 246 25.17 6.93 2.26
CA CYS A 246 24.24 6.73 3.38
C CYS A 246 23.82 8.06 4.04
N ASN A 247 23.47 9.06 3.22
CA ASN A 247 23.00 10.36 3.70
C ASN A 247 21.49 10.29 4.01
N TYR A 248 21.15 10.20 5.30
CA TYR A 248 19.77 10.09 5.77
C TYR A 248 18.98 11.40 5.73
N ASN A 249 19.64 12.56 5.63
CA ASN A 249 18.97 13.84 5.37
C ASN A 249 18.28 13.87 3.99
N SER A 250 18.60 12.89 3.13
CA SER A 250 17.96 12.69 1.84
C SER A 250 17.46 11.25 1.69
N ALA A 251 16.79 10.77 2.74
CA ALA A 251 16.13 9.49 2.77
C ALA A 251 14.75 9.59 3.43
N THR A 252 13.85 8.69 3.06
CA THR A 252 12.53 8.57 3.67
C THR A 252 12.37 7.15 4.20
N ILE A 253 11.92 6.98 5.43
CA ILE A 253 11.59 5.66 5.96
C ILE A 253 10.34 5.15 5.23
N VAL A 254 10.46 3.94 4.68
CA VAL A 254 9.40 3.27 3.91
C VAL A 254 8.90 2.00 4.60
N CYS A 255 9.68 1.47 5.54
CA CYS A 255 9.27 0.38 6.44
C CYS A 255 9.78 0.63 7.85
N TYR A 256 8.87 0.58 8.81
CA TYR A 256 9.19 0.76 10.23
C TYR A 256 9.48 -0.57 10.93
N ASP A 257 10.17 -0.47 12.05
CA ASP A 257 10.67 -1.53 12.94
C ASP A 257 9.71 -2.71 13.21
N VAL A 258 8.44 -2.47 13.46
CA VAL A 258 7.48 -3.54 13.78
C VAL A 258 6.96 -4.24 12.53
N TRP A 259 7.01 -3.59 11.35
CA TRP A 259 6.39 -4.09 10.13
C TRP A 259 7.14 -5.28 9.50
N GLY A 260 8.47 -5.29 9.61
CA GLY A 260 9.29 -6.36 9.06
C GLY A 260 9.15 -7.71 9.78
N ALA A 261 8.70 -7.69 11.03
CA ALA A 261 8.65 -8.88 11.86
C ALA A 261 7.33 -9.63 11.81
N PHE A 262 6.26 -9.00 11.31
CA PHE A 262 5.00 -9.68 11.06
C PHE A 262 5.16 -10.74 9.97
N ALA A 263 4.30 -11.76 10.00
CA ALA A 263 4.32 -12.85 9.01
C ALA A 263 4.33 -12.36 7.55
N LYS A 264 3.67 -11.22 7.28
CA LYS A 264 3.60 -10.57 5.97
C LYS A 264 4.82 -9.71 5.61
N GLY A 265 5.64 -9.32 6.59
CA GLY A 265 6.73 -8.34 6.43
C GLY A 265 6.23 -6.95 6.03
N CYS A 266 7.15 -6.00 5.89
CA CYS A 266 6.84 -4.71 5.28
C CYS A 266 6.87 -4.84 3.76
N THR A 267 5.86 -4.31 3.06
CA THR A 267 5.75 -4.43 1.61
C THR A 267 5.76 -3.07 0.92
N ILE A 268 6.42 -3.01 -0.23
CA ILE A 268 6.47 -1.81 -1.08
C ILE A 268 6.14 -2.23 -2.51
N LYS A 269 5.19 -1.52 -3.14
CA LYS A 269 4.88 -1.73 -4.55
C LYS A 269 5.95 -1.09 -5.42
N VAL A 270 6.45 -1.84 -6.39
CA VAL A 270 7.46 -1.38 -7.34
C VAL A 270 6.80 -0.48 -8.39
N ASP A 271 7.22 0.78 -8.41
CA ASP A 271 6.77 1.79 -9.37
C ASP A 271 7.60 1.77 -10.67
N ASN A 272 7.49 2.80 -11.50
CA ASN A 272 8.19 2.92 -12.78
C ASN A 272 9.61 3.49 -12.64
N GLN A 273 10.05 3.85 -11.44
CA GLN A 273 11.29 4.58 -11.22
C GLN A 273 12.39 3.68 -10.68
N THR A 274 13.64 4.08 -10.95
CA THR A 274 14.77 3.51 -10.21
C THR A 274 14.68 3.96 -8.76
N ALA A 275 14.79 3.01 -7.84
CA ALA A 275 14.72 3.27 -6.40
C ALA A 275 15.97 2.76 -5.70
N TYR A 276 16.38 3.47 -4.66
CA TYR A 276 17.58 3.17 -3.87
C TYR A 276 17.13 2.86 -2.44
N TYR A 277 17.28 1.61 -1.99
CA TYR A 277 16.86 1.19 -0.67
C TYR A 277 18.06 0.83 0.20
N GLY A 278 17.93 0.99 1.51
CA GLY A 278 18.91 0.51 2.48
C GLY A 278 18.34 0.44 3.88
N SER A 279 19.15 -0.07 4.81
CA SER A 279 18.81 -0.03 6.23
C SER A 279 18.77 1.41 6.74
N GLY A 280 17.80 1.70 7.62
CA GLY A 280 17.77 2.95 8.40
C GLY A 280 18.91 3.06 9.41
N LEU A 281 19.62 1.97 9.69
CA LEU A 281 20.79 1.97 10.58
C LEU A 281 22.05 2.34 9.78
N TYR A 282 22.70 3.44 10.19
CA TYR A 282 23.87 3.99 9.50
C TYR A 282 25.00 2.95 9.32
N SER A 283 25.34 2.23 10.38
CA SER A 283 26.37 1.19 10.35
C SER A 283 26.02 0.06 9.37
N HIS A 284 24.76 -0.35 9.30
CA HIS A 284 24.31 -1.40 8.36
C HIS A 284 24.35 -0.93 6.91
N CYS A 285 23.90 0.30 6.63
CA CYS A 285 23.99 0.87 5.28
C CYS A 285 25.44 0.97 4.81
N ARG A 286 26.36 1.37 5.70
CA ARG A 286 27.81 1.43 5.42
C ARG A 286 28.43 0.04 5.23
N ALA A 287 27.92 -0.96 5.94
CA ALA A 287 28.30 -2.36 5.79
C ALA A 287 27.73 -3.04 4.53
N GLY A 288 26.94 -2.33 3.71
CA GLY A 288 26.44 -2.85 2.43
C GLY A 288 24.99 -3.35 2.45
N MET A 289 24.25 -3.13 3.55
CA MET A 289 22.81 -3.46 3.66
C MET A 289 21.95 -2.46 2.88
N LYS A 290 22.16 -2.41 1.56
CA LYS A 290 21.55 -1.47 0.62
C LYS A 290 21.60 -1.98 -0.81
N PHE A 291 20.61 -1.64 -1.63
CA PHE A 291 20.55 -2.05 -3.04
C PHE A 291 19.77 -1.06 -3.90
N THR A 292 19.90 -1.24 -5.21
CA THR A 292 19.14 -0.49 -6.20
C THR A 292 18.10 -1.41 -6.84
N VAL A 293 16.88 -0.92 -6.99
CA VAL A 293 15.82 -1.54 -7.78
C VAL A 293 15.73 -0.79 -9.11
N ARG A 294 15.91 -1.52 -10.22
CA ARG A 294 15.69 -1.02 -11.58
C ARG A 294 14.58 -1.85 -12.22
N PRO A 295 13.30 -1.44 -12.09
CA PRO A 295 12.17 -2.24 -12.54
C PRO A 295 12.20 -2.43 -14.06
N LYS A 296 12.03 -3.67 -14.52
CA LYS A 296 11.82 -3.97 -15.93
C LYS A 296 10.34 -3.77 -16.28
N ALA A 297 10.06 -3.44 -17.55
CA ALA A 297 8.71 -3.55 -18.09
C ALA A 297 8.16 -4.95 -17.81
N VAL A 298 6.91 -5.06 -17.34
CA VAL A 298 6.26 -6.38 -17.20
C VAL A 298 6.32 -7.04 -18.58
N PRO A 299 6.84 -8.27 -18.70
CA PRO A 299 6.85 -8.93 -19.98
C PRO A 299 5.41 -9.05 -20.44
N TYR A 300 5.10 -8.39 -21.55
CA TYR A 300 3.77 -8.46 -22.11
C TYR A 300 3.47 -9.92 -22.45
N VAL A 301 2.43 -10.46 -21.84
CA VAL A 301 1.92 -11.79 -22.19
C VAL A 301 0.92 -11.60 -23.32
N PRO A 302 1.19 -12.16 -24.52
CA PRO A 302 0.25 -12.10 -25.62
C PRO A 302 -1.15 -12.58 -25.23
N ARG A 303 -2.16 -11.80 -25.63
CA ARG A 303 -3.56 -12.09 -25.35
C ARG A 303 -4.19 -12.85 -26.51
N LYS A 304 -5.27 -13.56 -26.22
CA LYS A 304 -6.22 -14.07 -27.22
C LYS A 304 -7.41 -13.12 -27.26
N LEU A 305 -7.62 -12.46 -28.38
CA LEU A 305 -8.67 -11.45 -28.57
C LEU A 305 -9.79 -12.05 -29.40
N VAL A 306 -10.99 -12.19 -28.82
CA VAL A 306 -12.15 -12.65 -29.59
C VAL A 306 -12.62 -11.53 -30.52
N VAL A 307 -12.58 -11.79 -31.82
CA VAL A 307 -12.92 -10.79 -32.83
C VAL A 307 -14.41 -10.47 -32.79
N GLY A 308 -14.74 -9.20 -32.58
CA GLY A 308 -16.12 -8.70 -32.49
C GLY A 308 -16.65 -8.56 -31.05
N GLU A 309 -15.92 -8.98 -30.02
CA GLU A 309 -16.30 -8.79 -28.61
C GLU A 309 -15.59 -7.58 -27.97
N PRO A 310 -16.23 -6.83 -27.04
CA PRO A 310 -17.57 -7.05 -26.48
C PRO A 310 -18.73 -6.53 -27.34
N LEU A 311 -18.47 -6.02 -28.56
CA LEU A 311 -19.45 -5.34 -29.41
C LEU A 311 -20.55 -6.24 -30.04
N ALA A 312 -20.61 -7.54 -29.69
CA ALA A 312 -21.55 -8.49 -30.27
C ALA A 312 -23.02 -8.32 -29.81
N GLN A 313 -23.34 -7.32 -28.97
CA GLN A 313 -24.72 -7.08 -28.52
C GLN A 313 -25.58 -6.21 -29.47
N TYR A 314 -25.07 -5.78 -30.64
CA TYR A 314 -25.94 -5.03 -31.55
C TYR A 314 -26.92 -5.94 -32.31
N ASN A 315 -28.13 -6.08 -31.77
CA ASN A 315 -29.28 -6.71 -32.42
C ASN A 315 -30.36 -5.66 -32.73
N PRO A 316 -30.38 -5.04 -33.91
CA PRO A 316 -31.45 -4.10 -34.26
C PRO A 316 -32.73 -4.78 -34.75
N ALA A 317 -32.84 -6.13 -34.80
CA ALA A 317 -34.01 -6.78 -35.41
C ALA A 317 -34.25 -8.24 -35.00
N GLY A 318 -34.20 -8.58 -33.70
CA GLY A 318 -34.71 -9.88 -33.21
C GLY A 318 -34.00 -11.14 -33.72
N SER A 319 -32.83 -11.03 -34.36
CA SER A 319 -32.06 -12.19 -34.83
C SER A 319 -30.97 -12.54 -33.82
N SER A 320 -30.99 -13.76 -33.28
CA SER A 320 -29.93 -14.26 -32.40
C SER A 320 -28.68 -14.64 -33.21
N PHE A 321 -27.86 -13.67 -33.60
CA PHE A 321 -26.49 -14.00 -33.96
C PHE A 321 -25.73 -14.29 -32.67
N THR A 322 -25.60 -15.57 -32.34
CA THR A 322 -24.89 -16.05 -31.14
C THR A 322 -23.38 -15.83 -31.22
N TYR A 323 -22.84 -15.55 -32.41
CA TYR A 323 -21.40 -15.53 -32.67
C TYR A 323 -20.90 -14.15 -33.11
N PRO A 324 -19.77 -13.67 -32.56
CA PRO A 324 -19.27 -12.32 -32.78
C PRO A 324 -18.68 -12.10 -34.20
N TRP A 325 -18.19 -13.16 -34.85
CA TRP A 325 -17.77 -13.10 -36.26
C TRP A 325 -18.96 -13.35 -37.18
N ASN A 326 -19.66 -12.29 -37.57
CA ASN A 326 -20.79 -12.35 -38.49
C ASN A 326 -20.88 -11.07 -39.37
N PRO A 327 -21.68 -11.07 -40.46
CA PRO A 327 -21.78 -9.94 -41.40
C PRO A 327 -22.44 -8.67 -40.86
N ARG A 328 -23.05 -8.72 -39.67
CA ARG A 328 -23.72 -7.57 -39.03
C ARG A 328 -22.88 -6.91 -37.94
N SER A 329 -21.83 -7.59 -37.48
CA SER A 329 -20.91 -7.02 -36.50
C SER A 329 -20.08 -5.90 -37.13
N ASP A 330 -19.98 -4.77 -36.43
CA ASP A 330 -19.13 -3.66 -36.85
C ASP A 330 -17.66 -3.96 -36.54
N MET A 331 -17.01 -4.67 -37.47
CA MET A 331 -15.59 -5.01 -37.37
C MET A 331 -14.68 -3.77 -37.39
N ALA A 332 -15.12 -2.68 -38.02
CA ALA A 332 -14.36 -1.44 -38.06
C ALA A 332 -14.35 -0.76 -36.69
N ALA A 333 -15.52 -0.63 -36.05
CA ALA A 333 -15.64 -0.14 -34.68
C ALA A 333 -14.87 -1.03 -33.69
N TRP A 334 -14.97 -2.36 -33.83
CA TRP A 334 -14.21 -3.28 -33.00
C TRP A 334 -12.70 -3.07 -33.14
N THR A 335 -12.20 -2.95 -34.37
CA THR A 335 -10.77 -2.72 -34.62
C THR A 335 -10.32 -1.37 -34.05
N ALA A 336 -11.15 -0.33 -34.19
CA ALA A 336 -10.83 1.01 -33.68
C ALA A 336 -10.78 1.05 -32.14
N ALA A 337 -11.66 0.30 -31.48
CA ALA A 337 -11.70 0.20 -30.02
C ALA A 337 -10.66 -0.77 -29.44
N THR A 338 -10.21 -1.75 -30.21
CA THR A 338 -9.34 -2.84 -29.73
C THR A 338 -7.87 -2.53 -29.98
N LYS A 339 -7.11 -2.33 -28.90
CA LYS A 339 -5.64 -2.27 -28.98
C LYS A 339 -5.11 -3.69 -29.16
N ILE A 340 -4.61 -4.00 -30.35
CA ILE A 340 -3.91 -5.25 -30.66
C ILE A 340 -2.41 -4.99 -30.48
N TYR A 341 -1.71 -5.85 -29.74
CA TYR A 341 -0.27 -5.73 -29.52
C TYR A 341 0.49 -6.84 -30.25
N LYS A 342 1.76 -6.59 -30.60
CA LYS A 342 2.63 -7.60 -31.22
C LYS A 342 2.67 -8.86 -30.35
N GLY A 343 2.39 -10.00 -30.98
CA GLY A 343 2.31 -11.30 -30.35
C GLY A 343 0.88 -11.76 -30.04
N ASP A 344 -0.08 -10.84 -29.91
CA ASP A 344 -1.50 -11.18 -29.69
C ASP A 344 -2.01 -12.13 -30.76
N ARG A 345 -3.00 -12.93 -30.41
CA ARG A 345 -3.69 -13.82 -31.35
C ARG A 345 -5.14 -13.42 -31.44
N LEU A 346 -5.70 -13.50 -32.63
CA LEU A 346 -7.12 -13.30 -32.84
C LEU A 346 -7.86 -14.64 -32.74
N VAL A 347 -9.03 -14.62 -32.15
CA VAL A 347 -9.92 -15.78 -32.03
C VAL A 347 -11.21 -15.48 -32.76
N PHE A 348 -11.50 -16.25 -33.81
CA PHE A 348 -12.73 -16.13 -34.59
C PHE A 348 -13.73 -17.18 -34.13
N LYS A 349 -14.91 -16.73 -33.71
CA LYS A 349 -16.01 -17.61 -33.29
C LYS A 349 -17.18 -17.47 -34.25
N TYR A 350 -17.61 -18.58 -34.85
CA TYR A 350 -18.70 -18.65 -35.83
C TYR A 350 -19.36 -20.04 -35.83
N PRO A 351 -20.62 -20.17 -36.30
CA PRO A 351 -21.29 -21.46 -36.30
C PRO A 351 -20.64 -22.43 -37.28
N ARG A 352 -20.79 -23.72 -36.97
CA ARG A 352 -20.38 -24.84 -37.83
C ARG A 352 -20.94 -24.64 -39.25
N ASN A 353 -20.13 -24.89 -40.27
CA ASN A 353 -20.51 -24.82 -41.69
C ASN A 353 -20.97 -23.45 -42.17
N ALA A 354 -20.82 -22.38 -41.38
CA ALA A 354 -21.33 -21.07 -41.75
C ALA A 354 -20.29 -20.20 -42.47
N ASN A 355 -19.03 -20.25 -42.06
CA ASN A 355 -17.96 -19.41 -42.60
C ASN A 355 -16.59 -20.10 -42.49
N THR A 356 -15.68 -19.80 -43.41
CA THR A 356 -14.23 -19.97 -43.25
C THR A 356 -13.62 -18.58 -43.11
N VAL A 357 -12.58 -18.43 -42.29
CA VAL A 357 -11.81 -17.18 -42.20
C VAL A 357 -10.53 -17.36 -42.99
N TYR A 358 -10.23 -16.44 -43.89
CA TYR A 358 -8.98 -16.43 -44.64
C TYR A 358 -8.12 -15.25 -44.20
N GLN A 359 -6.85 -15.52 -43.88
CA GLN A 359 -5.82 -14.49 -43.84
C GLN A 359 -5.33 -14.25 -45.27
N VAL A 360 -5.42 -13.02 -45.74
CA VAL A 360 -4.98 -12.64 -47.10
C VAL A 360 -3.70 -11.80 -47.04
N PRO A 361 -2.81 -11.92 -48.03
CA PRO A 361 -1.47 -11.34 -47.96
C PRO A 361 -1.47 -9.83 -48.16
N THR A 362 -2.48 -9.28 -48.86
CA THR A 362 -2.47 -7.86 -49.26
C THR A 362 -3.74 -7.11 -48.87
N LEU A 363 -3.59 -5.79 -48.73
CA LEU A 363 -4.73 -4.88 -48.58
C LEU A 363 -5.66 -4.88 -49.81
N ALA A 364 -5.12 -5.18 -51.01
CA ALA A 364 -5.92 -5.28 -52.23
C ALA A 364 -6.86 -6.48 -52.19
N ASP A 365 -6.36 -7.65 -51.79
CA ASP A 365 -7.16 -8.86 -51.61
C ASP A 365 -8.23 -8.68 -50.53
N TYR A 366 -7.87 -8.01 -49.43
CA TYR A 366 -8.81 -7.64 -48.36
C TYR A 366 -9.94 -6.73 -48.86
N ARG A 367 -9.60 -5.71 -49.65
CA ARG A 367 -10.57 -4.73 -50.17
C ARG A 367 -11.54 -5.35 -51.17
N THR A 368 -11.03 -6.26 -52.01
CA THR A 368 -11.78 -6.96 -53.07
C THR A 368 -12.38 -8.29 -52.62
N CYS A 369 -12.18 -8.69 -51.35
CA CYS A 369 -12.63 -9.97 -50.82
C CYS A 369 -12.11 -11.18 -51.61
N ASN A 370 -10.89 -11.07 -52.15
CA ASN A 370 -10.23 -12.13 -52.89
C ASN A 370 -9.51 -13.07 -51.93
N TYR A 371 -10.07 -14.26 -51.70
CA TYR A 371 -9.45 -15.27 -50.85
C TYR A 371 -8.57 -16.27 -51.61
N LYS A 372 -8.43 -16.19 -52.94
CA LYS A 372 -7.73 -17.23 -53.74
C LYS A 372 -6.25 -17.39 -53.38
N SER A 373 -5.63 -16.33 -52.87
CA SER A 373 -4.21 -16.28 -52.49
C SER A 373 -4.03 -16.27 -50.97
N TYR A 374 -4.94 -16.87 -50.22
CA TYR A 374 -4.86 -16.88 -48.76
C TYR A 374 -3.55 -17.52 -48.26
N ILE A 375 -3.04 -17.00 -47.14
CA ILE A 375 -1.81 -17.49 -46.50
C ILE A 375 -2.08 -18.38 -45.28
N ALA A 376 -3.27 -18.26 -44.71
CA ALA A 376 -3.77 -19.15 -43.65
C ALA A 376 -5.30 -19.14 -43.67
N SER A 377 -5.90 -20.20 -43.15
CA SER A 377 -7.36 -20.32 -43.07
C SER A 377 -7.82 -20.99 -41.78
N CYS A 378 -8.97 -20.56 -41.29
CA CYS A 378 -9.78 -21.26 -40.31
C CYS A 378 -10.97 -21.88 -41.02
N GLY A 379 -11.02 -23.21 -41.11
CA GLY A 379 -12.06 -23.96 -41.80
C GLY A 379 -13.44 -23.82 -41.16
N ALA A 380 -14.44 -24.39 -41.83
CA ALA A 380 -15.85 -24.26 -41.44
C ALA A 380 -16.21 -24.88 -40.08
N GLU A 381 -15.31 -25.72 -39.54
CA GLU A 381 -15.45 -26.44 -38.29
C GLU A 381 -14.66 -25.78 -37.13
N ASP A 382 -13.71 -24.88 -37.43
CA ASP A 382 -12.78 -24.36 -36.42
C ASP A 382 -13.39 -23.25 -35.56
N GLY A 383 -14.49 -22.63 -36.01
CA GLY A 383 -15.10 -21.48 -35.35
C GLY A 383 -15.99 -21.78 -34.14
N VAL A 384 -16.29 -23.05 -33.87
CA VAL A 384 -17.16 -23.44 -32.75
C VAL A 384 -16.38 -23.61 -31.44
N GLY A 385 -17.08 -23.65 -30.31
CA GLY A 385 -16.45 -23.89 -29.00
C GLY A 385 -15.44 -22.80 -28.62
N VAL A 386 -14.16 -23.18 -28.54
CA VAL A 386 -13.06 -22.26 -28.21
C VAL A 386 -12.76 -21.25 -29.33
N GLY A 387 -13.22 -21.52 -30.56
CA GLY A 387 -13.01 -20.68 -31.74
C GLY A 387 -11.66 -20.93 -32.43
N CYS A 388 -11.52 -20.41 -33.65
CA CYS A 388 -10.30 -20.55 -34.42
C CYS A 388 -9.29 -19.47 -34.04
N GLU A 389 -8.09 -19.89 -33.65
CA GLU A 389 -7.01 -19.02 -33.22
C GLU A 389 -5.99 -18.78 -34.34
N THR A 390 -5.58 -17.53 -34.53
CA THR A 390 -4.55 -17.19 -35.51
C THR A 390 -3.14 -17.50 -35.00
N ASN A 391 -2.18 -17.48 -35.92
CA ASN A 391 -0.79 -17.23 -35.56
C ASN A 391 -0.64 -15.88 -34.84
N PRO A 392 0.43 -15.69 -34.04
CA PRO A 392 0.72 -14.41 -33.40
C PRO A 392 0.76 -13.27 -34.42
N ILE A 393 0.04 -12.18 -34.15
CA ILE A 393 0.02 -10.99 -34.98
C ILE A 393 1.31 -10.21 -34.72
N THR A 394 2.26 -10.29 -35.64
CA THR A 394 3.56 -9.60 -35.57
C THR A 394 3.64 -8.39 -36.50
N THR A 395 2.85 -8.40 -37.57
CA THR A 395 2.71 -7.35 -38.58
C THR A 395 1.23 -7.10 -38.89
N THR A 396 0.95 -6.04 -39.66
CA THR A 396 -0.40 -5.81 -40.18
C THR A 396 -0.90 -7.05 -40.91
N SER A 397 -2.05 -7.56 -40.51
CA SER A 397 -2.66 -8.78 -41.04
C SER A 397 -4.10 -8.50 -41.47
N TYR A 398 -4.54 -9.14 -42.54
CA TYR A 398 -5.85 -8.92 -43.15
C TYR A 398 -6.65 -10.22 -43.11
N PHE A 399 -7.85 -10.20 -42.53
CA PHE A 399 -8.71 -11.37 -42.43
C PHE A 399 -10.07 -11.09 -43.07
N ILE A 400 -10.57 -12.04 -43.85
CA ILE A 400 -11.84 -11.95 -44.57
C ILE A 400 -12.67 -13.22 -44.39
N ALA A 401 -13.99 -13.09 -44.44
CA ALA A 401 -14.88 -14.24 -44.57
C ALA A 401 -14.78 -14.87 -45.98
N SER A 402 -14.94 -16.19 -46.05
CA SER A 402 -14.95 -16.97 -47.30
C SER A 402 -16.08 -16.62 -48.26
N THR A 403 -17.22 -16.19 -47.71
CA THR A 403 -18.38 -15.81 -48.50
C THR A 403 -18.19 -14.39 -49.00
N TYR A 404 -18.03 -14.22 -50.32
CA TYR A 404 -17.84 -12.91 -50.95
C TYR A 404 -18.88 -11.88 -50.48
N GLY A 405 -20.17 -12.26 -50.46
CA GLY A 405 -21.25 -11.38 -49.99
C GLY A 405 -21.12 -10.98 -48.52
N ASN A 406 -20.62 -11.85 -47.64
CA ASN A 406 -20.41 -11.52 -46.23
C ASN A 406 -19.21 -10.61 -46.03
N CYS A 407 -18.10 -10.88 -46.72
CA CYS A 407 -16.91 -10.04 -46.67
C CYS A 407 -17.22 -8.62 -47.17
N MET A 408 -17.95 -8.50 -48.30
CA MET A 408 -18.35 -7.19 -48.84
C MET A 408 -19.32 -6.42 -47.93
N ARG A 409 -20.09 -7.13 -47.10
CA ARG A 409 -20.95 -6.52 -46.05
C ARG A 409 -20.20 -6.14 -44.78
N GLY A 410 -18.88 -6.38 -44.71
CA GLY A 410 -18.05 -5.95 -43.58
C GLY A 410 -17.55 -7.07 -42.66
N GLN A 411 -17.81 -8.35 -42.98
CA GLN A 411 -17.22 -9.48 -42.24
C GLN A 411 -15.73 -9.66 -42.60
N ARG A 412 -14.92 -8.67 -42.25
CA ARG A 412 -13.49 -8.55 -42.52
C ARG A 412 -12.83 -7.64 -41.49
N VAL A 413 -11.59 -7.95 -41.10
CA VAL A 413 -10.87 -7.21 -40.06
C VAL A 413 -9.41 -6.96 -40.46
N ILE A 414 -8.90 -5.77 -40.13
CA ILE A 414 -7.48 -5.42 -40.28
C ILE A 414 -6.84 -5.39 -38.90
N ALA A 415 -5.95 -6.34 -38.62
CA ALA A 415 -5.20 -6.37 -37.37
C ALA A 415 -3.92 -5.54 -37.52
N LYS A 416 -3.83 -4.38 -36.86
CA LYS A 416 -2.63 -3.54 -36.84
C LYS A 416 -1.96 -3.61 -35.46
N PRO A 417 -0.92 -4.43 -35.27
CA PRO A 417 -0.32 -4.60 -33.95
C PRO A 417 0.52 -3.38 -33.55
N LEU A 418 0.30 -2.90 -32.33
CA LEU A 418 1.14 -1.94 -31.63
C LEU A 418 2.35 -2.63 -30.98
N PRO A 419 3.46 -1.93 -30.70
CA PRO A 419 4.48 -2.43 -29.80
C PRO A 419 3.87 -2.84 -28.46
N PRO A 420 4.33 -3.92 -27.81
CA PRO A 420 3.80 -4.34 -26.52
C PRO A 420 3.79 -3.16 -25.51
N PRO A 421 2.75 -3.05 -24.67
CA PRO A 421 2.69 -1.99 -23.68
C PRO A 421 3.87 -2.14 -22.71
N SER A 422 4.53 -1.02 -22.41
CA SER A 422 5.69 -0.99 -21.54
C SER A 422 5.27 -1.06 -20.08
#